data_AF-A0A177CHD5-F1
#
_entry.id   AF-A0A177CHD5-F1
#
_cell.length_a   1.000
_cell.length_b   1.000
_cell.length_c   1.000
_cell.angle_alpha   90.00
_cell.angle_beta   90.00
_cell.angle_gamma   90.00
#
_symmetry.space_group_name_H-M   'P 1'
#
loop_
_entity.id
_entity.type
_entity.pdbx_description
1 polymer ?
#
loop_
_entity_poly.entity_id
_entity_poly.type
_entity_poly.pdbx_seq_one_letter_code
_entity_poly.pdbx_strand_id
1 'polypeptide(L)'
;MATLITPTRLTSLFTSEVPWPKSTPPTPSNWAAEHSNFAEYKALGWPVLLALSKIPLPEAQALDWLAILPAPTSPDFPVQAVGLTVLLDQAPRHLCTGTHERWRNAFFDPLALGFARRLRALPASLAVHTWARWEREGWSFAHWSVLSNFVTAPLAHAEDLAVHEGLLLPEIAARRALVESHYAVRDELHDPHLATSSTATAEFARLIRVGMPPGADMPRTVFWWCRVNEAHTPIIRRFARYPYRNAALGRVSTPAELEFLAATGNFGVGLDGEEAARVRADVEDGIWTALGEE
;
A
#
# COMPACT_ATOMS: atom_id res chain seq x y z
N MET A 1 -8.96 -19.65 -9.17
CA MET A 1 -8.89 -18.61 -8.11
C MET A 1 -9.19 -19.17 -6.72
N ALA A 2 -10.36 -19.79 -6.49
CA ALA A 2 -10.73 -20.36 -5.18
C ALA A 2 -9.76 -21.40 -4.60
N THR A 3 -9.00 -22.11 -5.44
CA THR A 3 -7.97 -23.07 -5.00
C THR A 3 -6.64 -22.42 -4.62
N LEU A 4 -6.39 -21.18 -5.07
CA LEU A 4 -5.13 -20.46 -4.84
C LEU A 4 -5.29 -19.45 -3.70
N ILE A 5 -6.39 -18.71 -3.66
CA ILE A 5 -6.69 -17.76 -2.59
C ILE A 5 -7.50 -18.50 -1.52
N THR A 6 -6.80 -19.08 -0.54
CA THR A 6 -7.42 -19.86 0.55
C THR A 6 -7.35 -19.12 1.88
N PRO A 7 -8.25 -19.41 2.84
CA PRO A 7 -8.20 -18.82 4.19
C PRO A 7 -6.83 -18.95 4.87
N THR A 8 -6.19 -20.11 4.74
CA THR A 8 -4.85 -20.35 5.29
C THR A 8 -3.81 -19.45 4.64
N ARG A 9 -3.80 -19.33 3.30
CA ARG A 9 -2.83 -18.48 2.59
C ARG A 9 -3.00 -17.01 2.97
N LEU A 10 -4.23 -16.52 3.06
CA LEU A 10 -4.52 -15.15 3.47
C LEU A 10 -4.09 -14.87 4.92
N THR A 11 -4.35 -15.83 5.82
CA THR A 11 -3.90 -15.72 7.22
C THR A 11 -2.37 -15.74 7.32
N SER A 12 -1.69 -16.56 6.51
CA SER A 12 -0.23 -16.57 6.44
C SER A 12 0.31 -15.22 5.96
N LEU A 13 -0.24 -14.64 4.89
CA LEU A 13 0.17 -13.31 4.40
C LEU A 13 -0.08 -12.21 5.43
N PHE A 14 -1.17 -12.28 6.18
CA PHE A 14 -1.39 -11.39 7.32
C PHE A 14 -0.29 -11.56 8.38
N THR A 15 0.05 -12.80 8.70
CA THR A 15 1.05 -13.13 9.73
C THR A 15 2.47 -12.72 9.28
N SER A 16 2.76 -12.69 7.99
CA SER A 16 4.04 -12.18 7.47
C SER A 16 4.28 -10.70 7.78
N GLU A 17 3.21 -9.91 7.94
CA GLU A 17 3.26 -8.47 8.26
C GLU A 17 2.91 -8.15 9.72
N VAL A 18 2.23 -9.08 10.40
CA VAL A 18 1.83 -8.98 11.81
C VAL A 18 2.04 -10.34 12.48
N PRO A 19 3.29 -10.77 12.73
CA PRO A 19 3.57 -12.12 13.26
C PRO A 19 3.30 -12.24 14.76
N TRP A 20 3.07 -11.11 15.45
CA TRP A 20 2.84 -11.12 16.88
C TRP A 20 1.46 -11.67 17.23
N PRO A 21 1.37 -12.65 18.15
CA PRO A 21 0.09 -13.12 18.65
C PRO A 21 -0.66 -12.01 19.39
N LYS A 22 -2.01 -12.07 19.43
CA LYS A 22 -2.85 -11.11 20.17
C LYS A 22 -2.41 -10.88 21.62
N SER A 23 -1.84 -11.90 22.27
CA SER A 23 -1.32 -11.83 23.64
C SER A 23 -0.04 -10.99 23.80
N THR A 24 0.65 -10.70 22.70
CA THR A 24 1.98 -10.07 22.69
C THR A 24 1.96 -8.87 21.74
N PRO A 25 1.55 -7.67 22.19
CA PRO A 25 1.54 -6.48 21.35
C PRO A 25 2.92 -6.14 20.73
N PRO A 26 2.97 -5.65 19.48
CA PRO A 26 4.22 -5.18 18.89
C PRO A 26 4.78 -3.96 19.63
N THR A 27 6.10 -3.84 19.60
CA THR A 27 6.82 -2.61 19.97
C THR A 27 7.39 -1.92 18.72
N PRO A 28 7.80 -0.64 18.79
CA PRO A 28 8.39 0.07 17.66
C PRO A 28 9.64 -0.62 17.12
N SER A 29 10.49 -1.14 18.02
CA SER A 29 11.69 -1.90 17.66
C SER A 29 11.34 -3.20 16.93
N ASN A 30 10.25 -3.87 17.30
CA ASN A 30 9.79 -5.06 16.58
C ASN A 30 9.28 -4.69 15.19
N TRP A 31 8.48 -3.63 15.07
CA TRP A 31 7.99 -3.17 13.77
C TRP A 31 9.13 -2.76 12.83
N ALA A 32 10.16 -2.07 13.33
CA ALA A 32 11.30 -1.64 12.51
C ALA A 32 12.28 -2.76 12.14
N ALA A 33 12.40 -3.80 12.96
CA ALA A 33 13.33 -4.90 12.75
C ALA A 33 12.78 -5.99 11.82
N GLU A 34 11.46 -6.03 11.62
CA GLU A 34 10.84 -7.00 10.74
C GLU A 34 10.96 -6.57 9.28
N HIS A 35 11.59 -7.44 8.51
CA HIS A 35 11.80 -7.26 7.10
C HIS A 35 10.85 -8.20 6.36
N SER A 36 10.15 -7.66 5.37
CA SER A 36 9.40 -8.45 4.41
C SER A 36 10.29 -9.55 3.83
N ASN A 37 9.96 -10.81 4.14
CA ASN A 37 10.74 -11.96 3.71
C ASN A 37 10.40 -12.28 2.24
N PHE A 38 11.30 -11.94 1.32
CA PHE A 38 11.12 -12.20 -0.11
C PHE A 38 10.75 -13.66 -0.40
N ALA A 39 11.37 -14.62 0.29
CA ALA A 39 11.10 -16.04 0.07
C ALA A 39 9.66 -16.41 0.47
N GLU A 40 9.17 -15.82 1.57
CA GLU A 40 7.80 -16.03 2.04
C GLU A 40 6.78 -15.39 1.11
N TYR A 41 7.03 -14.14 0.68
CA TYR A 41 6.23 -13.48 -0.34
C TYR A 41 6.21 -14.27 -1.65
N LYS A 42 7.35 -14.81 -2.09
CA LYS A 42 7.40 -15.64 -3.31
C LYS A 42 6.55 -16.90 -3.13
N ALA A 43 6.63 -17.59 -1.99
CA ALA A 43 5.84 -18.80 -1.76
C ALA A 43 4.32 -18.53 -1.65
N LEU A 44 3.94 -17.47 -0.94
CA LEU A 44 2.53 -17.15 -0.64
C LEU A 44 1.87 -16.32 -1.76
N GLY A 45 2.59 -15.39 -2.38
CA GLY A 45 2.04 -14.44 -3.34
C GLY A 45 2.19 -14.89 -4.79
N TRP A 46 3.38 -15.33 -5.20
CA TRP A 46 3.74 -15.50 -6.61
C TRP A 46 2.78 -16.41 -7.41
N PRO A 47 2.37 -17.60 -6.92
CA PRO A 47 1.44 -18.45 -7.65
C PRO A 47 0.09 -17.78 -7.92
N VAL A 48 -0.36 -16.90 -7.01
CA VAL A 48 -1.60 -16.15 -7.19
C VAL A 48 -1.40 -15.02 -8.20
N LEU A 49 -0.30 -14.25 -8.09
CA LEU A 49 0.00 -13.17 -9.03
C LEU A 49 0.10 -13.69 -10.47
N LEU A 50 0.79 -14.82 -10.70
CA LEU A 50 0.87 -15.50 -12.00
C LEU A 50 -0.48 -15.98 -12.54
N ALA A 51 -1.40 -16.34 -11.66
CA ALA A 51 -2.72 -16.79 -12.06
C ALA A 51 -3.67 -15.61 -12.35
N LEU A 52 -3.52 -14.51 -11.61
CA LEU A 52 -4.25 -13.26 -11.86
C LEU A 52 -3.77 -12.54 -13.13
N SER A 53 -2.47 -12.58 -13.44
CA SER A 53 -1.92 -11.95 -14.64
C SER A 53 -2.45 -12.54 -15.96
N LYS A 54 -3.07 -13.74 -15.89
CA LYS A 54 -3.73 -14.40 -17.02
C LYS A 54 -5.17 -13.93 -17.24
N ILE A 55 -5.70 -13.09 -16.36
CA ILE A 55 -7.06 -12.55 -16.42
C ILE A 55 -6.96 -11.08 -16.85
N PRO A 56 -7.71 -10.62 -17.87
CA PRO A 56 -7.76 -9.21 -18.22
C PRO A 56 -8.16 -8.33 -17.02
N LEU A 57 -7.54 -7.14 -16.89
CA LEU A 57 -7.77 -6.27 -15.72
C LEU A 57 -9.26 -5.94 -15.48
N PRO A 58 -10.08 -5.59 -16.49
CA PRO A 58 -11.50 -5.31 -16.25
C PRO A 58 -12.25 -6.51 -15.66
N GLU A 59 -11.91 -7.73 -16.08
CA GLU A 59 -12.50 -8.97 -15.55
C GLU A 59 -12.02 -9.23 -14.12
N ALA A 60 -10.73 -9.04 -13.84
CA ALA A 60 -10.17 -9.16 -12.50
C ALA A 60 -10.79 -8.15 -11.52
N GLN A 61 -11.03 -6.91 -11.97
CA GLN A 61 -11.70 -5.87 -11.19
C GLN A 61 -13.19 -6.17 -10.93
N ALA A 62 -13.84 -6.90 -11.85
CA ALA A 62 -15.24 -7.30 -11.73
C ALA A 62 -15.45 -8.50 -10.78
N LEU A 63 -14.39 -9.22 -10.41
CA LEU A 63 -14.49 -10.32 -9.43
C LEU A 63 -15.10 -9.84 -8.10
N ASP A 64 -15.94 -10.70 -7.52
CA ASP A 64 -16.45 -10.48 -6.16
C ASP A 64 -15.40 -10.90 -5.13
N TRP A 65 -14.49 -9.97 -4.85
CA TRP A 65 -13.41 -10.13 -3.87
C TRP A 65 -13.91 -10.30 -2.43
N LEU A 66 -15.16 -9.92 -2.11
CA LEU A 66 -15.72 -10.19 -0.79
C LEU A 66 -16.27 -11.61 -0.68
N ALA A 67 -16.78 -12.18 -1.78
CA ALA A 67 -17.28 -13.56 -1.81
C ALA A 67 -16.20 -14.63 -1.62
N ILE A 68 -14.92 -14.30 -1.82
CA ILE A 68 -13.80 -15.22 -1.54
C ILE A 68 -13.31 -15.18 -0.09
N LEU A 69 -13.87 -14.26 0.71
CA LEU A 69 -13.60 -14.12 2.14
C LEU A 69 -14.74 -14.74 2.95
N PRO A 70 -14.54 -15.06 4.24
CA PRO A 70 -15.66 -15.36 5.13
C PRO A 70 -16.63 -14.17 5.20
N ALA A 71 -17.85 -14.40 5.70
CA ALA A 71 -18.83 -13.32 5.86
C ALA A 71 -18.22 -12.13 6.64
N PRO A 72 -18.51 -10.86 6.30
CA PRO A 72 -17.95 -9.70 7.00
C PRO A 72 -18.15 -9.68 8.52
N THR A 73 -19.18 -10.37 9.03
CA THR A 73 -19.48 -10.55 10.45
C THR A 73 -18.61 -11.60 11.14
N SER A 74 -17.87 -12.41 10.40
CA SER A 74 -16.95 -13.42 10.95
C SER A 74 -15.78 -12.75 11.68
N PRO A 75 -15.30 -13.35 12.80
CA PRO A 75 -14.07 -12.92 13.46
C PRO A 75 -12.82 -13.10 12.60
N ASP A 76 -12.86 -13.99 11.60
CA ASP A 76 -11.73 -14.27 10.69
C ASP A 76 -11.65 -13.27 9.53
N PHE A 77 -12.75 -12.56 9.25
CA PHE A 77 -12.82 -11.62 8.13
C PHE A 77 -11.76 -10.53 8.13
N PRO A 78 -11.51 -9.77 9.23
CA PRO A 78 -10.57 -8.66 9.17
C PRO A 78 -9.14 -9.13 8.92
N VAL A 79 -8.75 -10.29 9.47
CA VAL A 79 -7.45 -10.93 9.24
C VAL A 79 -7.30 -11.33 7.77
N GLN A 80 -8.27 -12.06 7.21
CA GLN A 80 -8.20 -12.51 5.83
C GLN A 80 -8.34 -11.36 4.82
N ALA A 81 -9.11 -10.32 5.14
CA ALA A 81 -9.22 -9.11 4.34
C ALA A 81 -7.88 -8.35 4.28
N VAL A 82 -7.18 -8.20 5.40
CA VAL A 82 -5.83 -7.61 5.39
C VAL A 82 -4.84 -8.50 4.64
N GLY A 83 -4.90 -9.82 4.83
CA GLY A 83 -4.09 -10.77 4.06
C GLY A 83 -4.30 -10.65 2.54
N LEU A 84 -5.53 -10.40 2.10
CA LEU A 84 -5.84 -10.15 0.70
C LEU A 84 -5.35 -8.78 0.23
N THR A 85 -5.42 -7.75 1.08
CA THR A 85 -4.78 -6.45 0.79
C THR A 85 -3.27 -6.61 0.62
N VAL A 86 -2.59 -7.34 1.52
CA VAL A 86 -1.15 -7.65 1.43
C VAL A 86 -0.84 -8.41 0.14
N LEU A 87 -1.67 -9.39 -0.24
CA LEU A 87 -1.51 -10.14 -1.50
C LEU A 87 -1.58 -9.24 -2.74
N LEU A 88 -2.53 -8.31 -2.77
CA LEU A 88 -2.80 -7.48 -3.94
C LEU A 88 -1.92 -6.23 -4.01
N ASP A 89 -1.45 -5.72 -2.87
CA ASP A 89 -0.72 -4.46 -2.78
C ASP A 89 0.76 -4.67 -2.39
N GLN A 90 1.05 -5.38 -1.31
CA GLN A 90 2.43 -5.50 -0.83
C GLN A 90 3.22 -6.58 -1.60
N ALA A 91 2.64 -7.74 -1.90
CA ALA A 91 3.34 -8.80 -2.61
C ALA A 91 3.89 -8.35 -3.99
N PRO A 92 3.15 -7.60 -4.84
CA PRO A 92 3.70 -7.07 -6.09
C PRO A 92 4.85 -6.07 -5.89
N ARG A 93 4.92 -5.36 -4.76
CA ARG A 93 6.05 -4.46 -4.46
C ARG A 93 7.35 -5.22 -4.22
N HIS A 94 7.26 -6.43 -3.67
CA HIS A 94 8.41 -7.30 -3.46
C HIS A 94 8.76 -8.17 -4.67
N LEU A 95 7.76 -8.57 -5.46
CA LEU A 95 7.92 -9.63 -6.47
C LEU A 95 7.89 -9.12 -7.92
N CYS A 96 7.32 -7.94 -8.17
CA CYS A 96 7.21 -7.37 -9.51
C CYS A 96 8.15 -6.17 -9.63
N THR A 97 9.45 -6.46 -9.77
CA THR A 97 10.54 -5.50 -9.97
C THR A 97 11.01 -5.50 -11.43
N GLY A 98 11.89 -4.56 -11.80
CA GLY A 98 12.38 -4.48 -13.18
C GLY A 98 11.24 -4.28 -14.18
N THR A 99 11.20 -5.04 -15.27
CA THR A 99 10.12 -4.85 -16.27
C THR A 99 8.75 -5.31 -15.78
N HIS A 100 8.70 -6.09 -14.70
CA HIS A 100 7.45 -6.44 -14.04
C HIS A 100 6.84 -5.32 -13.20
N GLU A 101 7.53 -4.19 -13.01
CA GLU A 101 6.94 -3.02 -12.35
C GLU A 101 5.65 -2.53 -13.04
N ARG A 102 5.50 -2.80 -14.35
CA ARG A 102 4.24 -2.54 -15.06
C ARG A 102 3.08 -3.33 -14.47
N TRP A 103 3.27 -4.60 -14.10
CA TRP A 103 2.25 -5.42 -13.43
C TRP A 103 1.89 -4.84 -12.07
N ARG A 104 2.87 -4.45 -11.27
CA ARG A 104 2.64 -3.78 -9.98
C ARG A 104 1.77 -2.53 -10.16
N ASN A 105 2.22 -1.61 -11.01
CA ASN A 105 1.67 -0.25 -11.07
C ASN A 105 0.37 -0.16 -11.92
N ALA A 106 0.24 -0.93 -13.00
CA ALA A 106 -0.89 -0.83 -13.93
C ALA A 106 -1.93 -1.95 -13.78
N PHE A 107 -1.63 -3.04 -13.07
CA PHE A 107 -2.57 -4.14 -12.89
C PHE A 107 -2.95 -4.34 -11.41
N PHE A 108 -1.96 -4.57 -10.55
CA PHE A 108 -2.23 -4.91 -9.15
C PHE A 108 -2.64 -3.70 -8.30
N ASP A 109 -2.02 -2.52 -8.49
CA ASP A 109 -2.42 -1.29 -7.78
C ASP A 109 -3.91 -0.94 -8.03
N PRO A 110 -4.44 -0.89 -9.27
CA PRO A 110 -5.87 -0.70 -9.51
C PRO A 110 -6.77 -1.77 -8.90
N LEU A 111 -6.29 -3.01 -8.83
CA LEU A 111 -7.02 -4.13 -8.24
C LEU A 111 -7.12 -4.00 -6.71
N ALA A 112 -5.99 -3.69 -6.07
CA ALA A 112 -5.90 -3.41 -4.64
C ALA A 112 -6.76 -2.21 -4.25
N LEU A 113 -6.75 -1.12 -5.03
CA LEU A 113 -7.62 0.04 -4.81
C LEU A 113 -9.11 -0.33 -4.91
N GLY A 114 -9.48 -1.14 -5.91
CA GLY A 114 -10.86 -1.61 -6.08
C GLY A 114 -11.32 -2.46 -4.89
N PHE A 115 -10.46 -3.30 -4.34
CA PHE A 115 -10.76 -4.06 -3.12
C PHE A 115 -10.81 -3.17 -1.87
N ALA A 116 -9.87 -2.23 -1.73
CA ALA A 116 -9.83 -1.26 -0.65
C ALA A 116 -11.10 -0.40 -0.57
N ARG A 117 -11.67 0.00 -1.71
CA ARG A 117 -12.97 0.70 -1.79
C ARG A 117 -14.14 -0.19 -1.34
N ARG A 118 -14.16 -1.48 -1.72
CA ARG A 118 -15.18 -2.44 -1.27
C ARG A 118 -15.18 -2.64 0.24
N LEU A 119 -14.00 -2.74 0.86
CA LEU A 119 -13.88 -2.82 2.32
C LEU A 119 -14.43 -1.58 3.03
N ARG A 120 -14.30 -0.40 2.42
CA ARG A 120 -14.81 0.88 2.94
C ARG A 120 -16.31 1.09 2.69
N ALA A 121 -16.89 0.34 1.75
CA ALA A 121 -18.34 0.32 1.52
C ALA A 121 -19.10 -0.58 2.51
N LEU A 122 -18.40 -1.36 3.33
CA LEU A 122 -19.03 -2.12 4.42
C LEU A 122 -19.64 -1.18 5.46
N PRO A 123 -20.69 -1.63 6.19
CA PRO A 123 -21.20 -0.89 7.33
C PRO A 123 -20.09 -0.52 8.31
N ALA A 124 -20.18 0.67 8.93
CA ALA A 124 -19.15 1.18 9.85
C ALA A 124 -18.78 0.19 10.97
N SER A 125 -19.74 -0.61 11.45
CA SER A 125 -19.52 -1.64 12.47
C SER A 125 -18.68 -2.84 12.02
N LEU A 126 -18.43 -2.97 10.72
CA LEU A 126 -17.66 -4.03 10.05
C LEU A 126 -16.42 -3.48 9.31
N ALA A 127 -16.20 -2.17 9.36
CA ALA A 127 -15.17 -1.48 8.60
C ALA A 127 -13.75 -1.81 9.10
N VAL A 128 -13.00 -2.56 8.28
CA VAL A 128 -11.66 -3.07 8.61
C VAL A 128 -10.62 -1.97 8.83
N HIS A 129 -10.84 -0.76 8.31
CA HIS A 129 -9.92 0.38 8.52
C HIS A 129 -10.09 1.06 9.89
N THR A 130 -11.13 0.73 10.66
CA THR A 130 -11.44 1.40 11.94
C THR A 130 -10.92 0.62 13.15
N TRP A 131 -10.46 1.32 14.19
CA TRP A 131 -10.02 0.69 15.45
C TRP A 131 -11.11 -0.18 16.07
N ALA A 132 -12.35 0.30 16.11
CA ALA A 132 -13.50 -0.39 16.71
C ALA A 132 -13.71 -1.81 16.17
N ARG A 133 -13.38 -2.06 14.89
CA ARG A 133 -13.45 -3.41 14.30
C ARG A 133 -12.47 -4.37 14.96
N TRP A 134 -11.24 -3.93 15.22
CA TRP A 134 -10.16 -4.77 15.72
C TRP A 134 -10.21 -4.93 17.24
N GLU A 135 -10.63 -3.89 17.96
CA GLU A 135 -10.87 -3.92 19.40
C GLU A 135 -11.88 -5.02 19.78
N ARG A 136 -13.00 -5.10 19.05
CA ARG A 136 -14.04 -6.13 19.28
C ARG A 136 -13.51 -7.55 19.12
N GLU A 137 -12.54 -7.74 18.24
CA GLU A 137 -11.91 -9.05 17.99
C GLU A 137 -10.72 -9.32 18.93
N GLY A 138 -10.49 -8.47 19.94
CA GLY A 138 -9.47 -8.67 20.97
C GLY A 138 -8.05 -8.37 20.51
N TRP A 139 -7.87 -7.57 19.44
CA TRP A 139 -6.56 -7.06 19.07
C TRP A 139 -6.21 -5.84 19.93
N SER A 140 -4.92 -5.63 20.20
CA SER A 140 -4.47 -4.42 20.90
C SER A 140 -4.35 -3.22 19.95
N PHE A 141 -4.37 -2.00 20.51
CA PHE A 141 -4.20 -0.77 19.73
C PHE A 141 -2.85 -0.72 19.01
N ALA A 142 -1.80 -1.35 19.57
CA ALA A 142 -0.50 -1.46 18.94
C ALA A 142 -0.53 -2.35 17.69
N HIS A 143 -1.27 -3.48 17.70
CA HIS A 143 -1.49 -4.27 16.48
C HIS A 143 -2.26 -3.47 15.43
N TRP A 144 -3.34 -2.79 15.85
CA TRP A 144 -4.12 -1.93 14.96
C TRP A 144 -3.26 -0.82 14.33
N SER A 145 -2.33 -0.27 15.11
CA SER A 145 -1.39 0.74 14.67
C SER A 145 -0.45 0.25 13.57
N VAL A 146 -0.10 -1.04 13.51
CA VAL A 146 0.69 -1.59 12.42
C VAL A 146 -0.21 -1.87 11.21
N LEU A 147 -1.28 -2.65 11.40
CA LEU A 147 -2.15 -3.11 10.31
C LEU A 147 -2.85 -1.98 9.54
N SER A 148 -3.13 -0.86 10.21
CA SER A 148 -3.81 0.28 9.58
C SER A 148 -2.94 0.92 8.50
N ASN A 149 -1.62 0.74 8.55
CA ASN A 149 -0.75 1.16 7.45
C ASN A 149 -1.04 0.37 6.18
N PHE A 150 -1.16 -0.95 6.25
CA PHE A 150 -1.43 -1.80 5.09
C PHE A 150 -2.85 -1.62 4.55
N VAL A 151 -3.84 -1.39 5.41
CA VAL A 151 -5.24 -1.15 4.99
C VAL A 151 -5.39 0.17 4.22
N THR A 152 -4.57 1.17 4.53
CA THR A 152 -4.59 2.49 3.90
C THR A 152 -3.62 2.59 2.72
N ALA A 153 -2.58 1.75 2.64
CA ALA A 153 -1.56 1.79 1.60
C ALA A 153 -2.11 1.82 0.15
N PRO A 154 -3.11 1.00 -0.26
CA PRO A 154 -3.66 1.08 -1.61
C PRO A 154 -4.23 2.46 -1.98
N LEU A 155 -4.67 3.25 -1.01
CA LEU A 155 -5.15 4.62 -1.24
C LEU A 155 -3.99 5.57 -1.56
N ALA A 156 -2.88 5.46 -0.81
CA ALA A 156 -1.67 6.25 -1.07
C ALA A 156 -1.00 5.84 -2.39
N HIS A 157 -1.13 4.58 -2.80
CA HIS A 157 -0.54 4.10 -4.04
C HIS A 157 -1.31 4.49 -5.30
N ALA A 158 -2.54 4.98 -5.16
CA ALA A 158 -3.37 5.40 -6.28
C ALA A 158 -2.85 6.69 -6.93
N GLU A 159 -2.80 6.73 -8.27
CA GLU A 159 -2.59 7.97 -9.02
C GLU A 159 -3.95 8.70 -9.22
N ASP A 160 -4.64 9.02 -8.11
CA ASP A 160 -6.00 9.56 -8.12
C ASP A 160 -6.18 10.58 -6.98
N LEU A 161 -6.23 11.88 -7.33
CA LEU A 161 -6.35 12.95 -6.33
C LEU A 161 -7.65 12.86 -5.50
N ALA A 162 -8.75 12.39 -6.11
CA ALA A 162 -10.02 12.25 -5.41
C ALA A 162 -9.96 11.12 -4.36
N VAL A 163 -9.17 10.07 -4.61
CA VAL A 163 -8.88 9.04 -3.59
C VAL A 163 -8.05 9.63 -2.44
N HIS A 164 -7.05 10.44 -2.77
CA HIS A 164 -6.22 11.08 -1.76
C HIS A 164 -7.04 12.01 -0.85
N GLU A 165 -7.79 12.94 -1.44
CA GLU A 165 -8.57 13.93 -0.70
C GLU A 165 -9.82 13.33 -0.03
N GLY A 166 -10.49 12.39 -0.70
CA GLY A 166 -11.76 11.82 -0.24
C GLY A 166 -11.64 10.64 0.71
N LEU A 167 -10.53 9.88 0.68
CA LEU A 167 -10.36 8.66 1.47
C LEU A 167 -9.08 8.67 2.30
N LEU A 168 -7.91 8.88 1.67
CA LEU A 168 -6.61 8.76 2.35
C LEU A 168 -6.44 9.80 3.47
N LEU A 169 -6.58 11.08 3.16
CA LEU A 169 -6.34 12.15 4.13
C LEU A 169 -7.34 12.12 5.30
N PRO A 170 -8.65 11.88 5.11
CA PRO A 170 -9.57 11.68 6.22
C PRO A 170 -9.20 10.51 7.14
N GLU A 171 -8.76 9.38 6.58
CA GLU A 171 -8.33 8.22 7.37
C GLU A 171 -7.05 8.50 8.16
N ILE A 172 -6.09 9.22 7.58
CA ILE A 172 -4.88 9.63 8.28
C ILE A 172 -5.23 10.58 9.43
N ALA A 173 -6.10 11.56 9.19
CA ALA A 173 -6.56 12.48 10.23
C ALA A 173 -7.28 11.75 11.38
N ALA A 174 -8.17 10.80 11.06
CA ALA A 174 -8.85 9.98 12.05
C ALA A 174 -7.88 9.11 12.86
N ARG A 175 -6.89 8.49 12.18
CA ARG A 175 -5.85 7.68 12.82
C ARG A 175 -4.99 8.52 13.76
N ARG A 176 -4.57 9.70 13.33
CA ARG A 176 -3.82 10.66 14.16
C ARG A 176 -4.61 11.01 15.42
N ALA A 177 -5.86 11.43 15.28
CA ALA A 177 -6.72 11.79 16.42
C ALA A 177 -6.92 10.61 17.39
N LEU A 178 -7.08 9.39 16.89
CA LEU A 178 -7.18 8.19 17.72
C LEU A 178 -5.89 7.92 18.50
N VAL A 179 -4.71 8.09 17.90
CA VAL A 179 -3.41 7.88 18.56
C VAL A 179 -3.18 8.94 19.62
N GLU A 180 -3.45 10.21 19.32
CA GLU A 180 -3.36 11.32 20.28
C GLU A 180 -4.26 11.06 21.50
N SER A 181 -5.51 10.63 21.28
CA SER A 181 -6.44 10.30 22.34
C SER A 181 -6.03 9.05 23.13
N HIS A 182 -5.56 7.99 22.47
CA HIS A 182 -5.22 6.72 23.11
C HIS A 182 -4.00 6.84 24.01
N TYR A 183 -2.97 7.57 23.56
CA TYR A 183 -1.71 7.73 24.29
C TYR A 183 -1.63 9.02 25.10
N ALA A 184 -2.64 9.90 25.02
CA ALA A 184 -2.64 11.22 25.64
C ALA A 184 -1.41 12.08 25.25
N VAL A 185 -1.09 12.09 23.96
CA VAL A 185 0.04 12.82 23.34
C VAL A 185 -0.46 13.72 22.21
N ARG A 186 0.44 14.54 21.64
CA ARG A 186 0.17 15.32 20.42
C ARG A 186 1.12 14.90 19.30
N ASP A 187 0.64 14.99 18.06
CA ASP A 187 1.48 14.75 16.88
C ASP A 187 2.39 15.96 16.59
N GLU A 188 3.64 15.89 17.07
CA GLU A 188 4.68 16.90 16.78
C GLU A 188 5.21 16.83 15.34
N LEU A 189 4.94 15.74 14.61
CA LEU A 189 5.39 15.54 13.24
C LEU A 189 4.38 16.05 12.21
N HIS A 190 3.16 16.37 12.64
CA HIS A 190 2.11 16.84 11.75
C HIS A 190 2.45 18.23 11.17
N ASP A 191 2.44 18.30 9.84
CA ASP A 191 2.45 19.56 9.10
C ASP A 191 1.09 19.69 8.40
N PRO A 192 0.21 20.60 8.85
CA PRO A 192 -1.13 20.76 8.28
C PRO A 192 -1.10 21.28 6.84
N HIS A 193 0.04 21.82 6.38
CA HIS A 193 0.18 22.37 5.03
C HIS A 193 0.72 21.35 4.03
N LEU A 194 1.34 20.26 4.51
CA LEU A 194 2.01 19.27 3.67
C LEU A 194 1.10 18.78 2.55
N ALA A 195 -0.06 18.18 2.87
CA ALA A 195 -0.94 17.58 1.88
C ALA A 195 -1.59 18.59 0.90
N THR A 196 -1.68 19.86 1.29
CA THR A 196 -2.21 20.93 0.44
C THR A 196 -1.15 21.57 -0.45
N SER A 197 0.13 21.36 -0.16
CA SER A 197 1.23 21.96 -0.90
C SER A 197 1.46 21.26 -2.24
N SER A 198 1.47 22.03 -3.33
CA SER A 198 1.89 21.55 -4.66
C SER A 198 3.41 21.65 -4.88
N THR A 199 4.16 22.18 -3.90
CA THR A 199 5.62 22.38 -3.98
C THR A 199 6.39 21.44 -3.07
N ALA A 200 5.74 20.81 -2.08
CA ALA A 200 6.33 19.84 -1.16
C ALA A 200 6.51 18.43 -1.78
N THR A 201 6.68 18.33 -3.11
CA THR A 201 6.69 17.05 -3.83
C THR A 201 7.87 16.15 -3.46
N ALA A 202 8.98 16.72 -3.00
CA ALA A 202 10.17 15.97 -2.58
C ALA A 202 10.08 15.37 -1.16
N GLU A 203 9.05 15.73 -0.38
CA GLU A 203 8.98 15.37 1.04
C GLU A 203 8.89 13.85 1.24
N PHE A 204 8.14 13.14 0.39
CA PHE A 204 8.03 11.68 0.46
C PHE A 204 9.40 11.01 0.30
N ALA A 205 10.13 11.36 -0.77
CA ALA A 205 11.48 10.83 -1.02
C ALA A 205 12.44 11.16 0.14
N ARG A 206 12.35 12.37 0.70
CA ARG A 206 13.16 12.80 1.85
C ARG A 206 12.86 11.95 3.09
N LEU A 207 11.59 11.77 3.44
CA LEU A 207 11.17 10.99 4.61
C LEU A 207 11.64 9.54 4.52
N ILE A 208 11.46 8.89 3.36
CA ILE A 208 11.89 7.50 3.15
C ILE A 208 13.41 7.36 3.27
N ARG A 209 14.19 8.30 2.72
CA ARG A 209 15.66 8.27 2.80
C ARG A 209 16.21 8.50 4.21
N VAL A 210 15.62 9.45 4.94
CA VAL A 210 16.02 9.73 6.33
C VAL A 210 15.59 8.57 7.24
N GLY A 211 14.46 7.95 6.92
CA GLY A 211 13.87 6.88 7.72
C GLY A 211 13.18 7.42 8.97
N MET A 212 12.66 6.47 9.76
CA MET A 212 12.05 6.76 11.04
C MET A 212 13.10 7.29 12.05
N PRO A 213 12.78 8.32 12.85
CA PRO A 213 13.68 8.78 13.91
C PRO A 213 14.08 7.65 14.88
N PRO A 214 15.37 7.52 15.23
CA PRO A 214 15.82 6.52 16.20
C PRO A 214 15.11 6.68 17.55
N GLY A 215 14.80 5.55 18.19
CA GLY A 215 14.17 5.55 19.53
C GLY A 215 12.71 6.02 19.55
N ALA A 216 12.02 6.07 18.40
CA ALA A 216 10.60 6.36 18.35
C ALA A 216 9.80 5.36 19.20
N ASP A 217 8.90 5.88 20.03
CA ASP A 217 7.88 5.09 20.71
C ASP A 217 6.69 4.81 19.76
N MET A 218 5.72 4.01 20.21
CA MET A 218 4.57 3.64 19.36
C MET A 218 3.83 4.84 18.76
N PRO A 219 3.41 5.88 19.52
CA PRO A 219 2.72 7.01 18.92
C PRO A 219 3.60 7.76 17.91
N ARG A 220 4.88 8.02 18.21
CA ARG A 220 5.78 8.69 17.26
C ARG A 220 5.99 7.87 15.98
N THR A 221 6.06 6.55 16.08
CA THR A 221 6.11 5.66 14.90
C THR A 221 4.86 5.80 14.05
N VAL A 222 3.66 5.80 14.66
CA VAL A 222 2.40 5.95 13.91
C VAL A 222 2.29 7.32 13.26
N PHE A 223 2.67 8.39 13.97
CA PHE A 223 2.69 9.75 13.42
C PHE A 223 3.66 9.90 12.25
N TRP A 224 4.82 9.26 12.32
CA TRP A 224 5.77 9.24 11.19
C TRP A 224 5.14 8.59 9.95
N TRP A 225 4.48 7.43 10.09
CA TRP A 225 3.77 6.79 8.98
C TRP A 225 2.59 7.63 8.46
N CYS A 226 1.87 8.33 9.34
CA CYS A 226 0.83 9.28 8.93
C CYS A 226 1.42 10.37 8.02
N ARG A 227 2.56 10.95 8.40
CA ARG A 227 3.28 11.96 7.61
C ARG A 227 3.80 11.40 6.28
N VAL A 228 4.34 10.19 6.26
CA VAL A 228 4.77 9.51 5.03
C VAL A 228 3.61 9.35 4.06
N ASN A 229 2.45 8.90 4.55
CA ASN A 229 1.26 8.73 3.71
C ASN A 229 0.71 10.08 3.21
N GLU A 230 0.73 11.14 4.03
CA GLU A 230 0.36 12.50 3.61
C GLU A 230 1.28 13.04 2.50
N ALA A 231 2.59 12.74 2.58
CA ALA A 231 3.60 13.22 1.65
C ALA A 231 3.44 12.69 0.21
N HIS A 232 2.59 11.68 -0.01
CA HIS A 232 2.23 11.24 -1.35
C HIS A 232 1.34 12.24 -2.09
N THR A 233 0.46 12.95 -1.37
CA THR A 233 -0.57 13.82 -1.95
C THR A 233 -0.01 15.03 -2.71
N PRO A 234 1.06 15.71 -2.26
CA PRO A 234 1.72 16.76 -3.03
C PRO A 234 2.11 16.34 -4.45
N ILE A 235 2.61 15.10 -4.61
CA ILE A 235 3.06 14.57 -5.90
C ILE A 235 1.85 14.40 -6.83
N ILE A 236 0.79 13.75 -6.36
CA ILE A 236 -0.45 13.57 -7.11
C ILE A 236 -1.13 14.90 -7.41
N ARG A 237 -1.13 15.86 -6.48
CA ARG A 237 -1.67 17.20 -6.71
C ARG A 237 -0.92 17.94 -7.82
N ARG A 238 0.41 17.82 -7.87
CA ARG A 238 1.25 18.53 -8.84
C ARG A 238 1.24 17.89 -10.22
N PHE A 239 1.30 16.56 -10.29
CA PHE A 239 1.56 15.82 -11.53
C PHE A 239 0.39 14.93 -11.97
N ALA A 240 -0.67 14.80 -11.16
CA ALA A 240 -1.78 13.86 -11.33
C ALA A 240 -1.37 12.36 -11.35
N ARG A 241 -0.08 12.07 -11.18
CA ARG A 241 0.54 10.75 -11.23
C ARG A 241 1.87 10.77 -10.48
N TYR A 242 2.51 9.62 -10.33
CA TYR A 242 3.85 9.47 -9.79
C TYR A 242 4.90 9.47 -10.92
N PRO A 243 5.70 10.54 -11.07
CA PRO A 243 6.69 10.61 -12.17
C PRO A 243 7.71 9.47 -12.16
N TYR A 244 8.04 8.95 -10.98
CA TYR A 244 8.96 7.82 -10.83
C TYR A 244 8.42 6.49 -11.38
N ARG A 245 7.10 6.39 -11.65
CA ARG A 245 6.48 5.25 -12.35
C ARG A 245 6.51 5.40 -13.87
N ASN A 246 6.96 6.52 -14.42
CA ASN A 246 6.85 6.79 -15.87
C ASN A 246 7.53 5.72 -16.72
N ALA A 247 8.77 5.34 -16.40
CA ALA A 247 9.49 4.29 -17.12
C ALA A 247 8.75 2.95 -17.06
N ALA A 248 8.34 2.51 -15.86
CA ALA A 248 7.58 1.28 -15.63
C ALA A 248 6.21 1.24 -16.30
N LEU A 249 5.66 2.39 -16.68
CA LEU A 249 4.35 2.52 -17.33
C LEU A 249 4.47 2.93 -18.80
N GLY A 250 5.69 2.97 -19.37
CA GLY A 250 5.92 3.38 -20.76
C GLY A 250 5.62 4.87 -21.02
N ARG A 251 5.45 5.69 -19.99
CA ARG A 251 5.09 7.11 -20.11
C ARG A 251 6.31 7.96 -20.49
N VAL A 252 6.06 9.04 -21.21
CA VAL A 252 7.07 10.10 -21.43
C VAL A 252 6.96 11.11 -20.29
N SER A 253 8.10 11.39 -19.65
CA SER A 253 8.19 12.41 -18.60
C SER A 253 8.14 13.81 -19.21
N THR A 254 7.36 14.70 -18.60
CA THR A 254 7.38 16.13 -18.92
C THR A 254 8.64 16.83 -18.37
N PRO A 255 8.99 18.05 -18.82
CA PRO A 255 10.13 18.78 -18.25
C PRO A 255 10.05 18.97 -16.73
N ALA A 256 8.87 19.33 -16.20
CA ALA A 256 8.67 19.50 -14.76
C ALA A 256 8.80 18.17 -13.98
N GLU A 257 8.41 17.05 -14.60
CA GLU A 257 8.61 15.72 -14.02
C GLU A 257 10.09 15.33 -14.01
N LEU A 258 10.84 15.65 -15.07
CA LEU A 258 12.30 15.43 -15.11
C LEU A 258 13.04 16.26 -14.06
N GLU A 259 12.65 17.51 -13.87
CA GLU A 259 13.19 18.36 -12.80
C GLU A 259 12.91 17.76 -11.42
N PHE A 260 11.68 17.28 -11.19
CA PHE A 260 11.33 16.59 -9.94
C PHE A 260 12.15 15.30 -9.72
N LEU A 261 12.30 14.48 -10.76
CA LEU A 261 13.12 13.26 -10.69
C LEU A 261 14.58 13.59 -10.40
N ALA A 262 15.16 14.58 -11.07
CA ALA A 262 16.52 15.04 -10.81
C ALA A 262 16.68 15.57 -9.37
N ALA A 263 15.76 16.43 -8.91
CA ALA A 263 15.79 17.00 -7.55
C ALA A 263 15.63 15.94 -6.46
N THR A 264 14.93 14.85 -6.75
CA THR A 264 14.80 13.71 -5.85
C THR A 264 15.85 12.64 -6.09
N GLY A 265 16.87 12.86 -6.94
CA GLY A 265 17.90 11.86 -7.24
C GLY A 265 17.30 10.54 -7.75
N ASN A 266 16.33 10.62 -8.66
CA ASN A 266 15.59 9.52 -9.26
C ASN A 266 14.94 8.56 -8.25
N PHE A 267 14.44 9.09 -7.13
CA PHE A 267 13.79 8.28 -6.10
C PHE A 267 12.63 7.45 -6.69
N GLY A 268 12.64 6.14 -6.46
CA GLY A 268 11.59 5.22 -6.88
C GLY A 268 11.57 4.85 -8.37
N VAL A 269 12.54 5.34 -9.16
CA VAL A 269 12.69 4.92 -10.56
C VAL A 269 13.35 3.54 -10.57
N GLY A 270 12.59 2.52 -10.97
CA GLY A 270 13.07 1.12 -11.02
C GLY A 270 13.57 0.66 -12.38
N LEU A 271 13.46 1.49 -13.43
CA LEU A 271 13.82 1.15 -14.81
C LEU A 271 14.46 2.33 -15.52
N ASP A 272 15.49 2.06 -16.31
CA ASP A 272 16.11 3.01 -17.23
C ASP A 272 16.52 2.33 -18.56
N GLY A 273 17.13 3.12 -19.45
CA GLY A 273 17.77 2.61 -20.66
C GLY A 273 16.89 1.69 -21.52
N GLU A 274 17.43 0.51 -21.82
CA GLU A 274 16.83 -0.48 -22.71
C GLU A 274 15.54 -1.09 -22.14
N GLU A 275 15.48 -1.33 -20.83
CA GLU A 275 14.30 -1.91 -20.20
C GLU A 275 13.11 -0.95 -20.22
N ALA A 276 13.36 0.35 -19.96
CA ALA A 276 12.34 1.39 -20.10
C ALA A 276 11.87 1.56 -21.55
N ALA A 277 12.77 1.38 -22.53
CA ALA A 277 12.42 1.40 -23.95
C ALA A 277 11.56 0.20 -24.34
N ARG A 278 11.88 -1.01 -23.84
CA ARG A 278 11.10 -2.23 -24.04
C ARG A 278 9.68 -2.09 -23.49
N VAL A 279 9.54 -1.62 -22.25
CA VAL A 279 8.22 -1.39 -21.64
C VAL A 279 7.40 -0.38 -22.44
N ARG A 280 8.03 0.67 -22.97
CA ARG A 280 7.34 1.66 -23.82
C ARG A 280 6.81 1.03 -25.11
N ALA A 281 7.65 0.27 -25.82
CA ALA A 281 7.23 -0.44 -27.03
C ALA A 281 6.07 -1.40 -26.75
N ASP A 282 6.17 -2.20 -25.68
CA ASP A 282 5.08 -3.09 -25.27
C ASP A 282 3.76 -2.33 -25.00
N VAL A 283 3.83 -1.16 -24.36
CA VAL A 283 2.64 -0.33 -24.11
C VAL A 283 2.03 0.19 -25.42
N GLU A 284 2.86 0.66 -26.34
CA GLU A 284 2.44 1.18 -27.66
C GLU A 284 1.78 0.08 -28.51
N ASP A 285 2.32 -1.13 -28.46
CA ASP A 285 1.80 -2.30 -29.19
C ASP A 285 0.63 -3.01 -28.48
N GLY A 286 0.25 -2.55 -27.28
CA GLY A 286 -0.81 -3.19 -26.48
C GLY A 286 -0.41 -4.57 -25.93
N ILE A 287 0.89 -4.86 -25.87
CA ILE A 287 1.47 -6.11 -25.39
C ILE A 287 1.71 -6.00 -23.87
N TRP A 288 1.49 -7.10 -23.17
CA TRP A 288 1.98 -7.28 -21.80
C TRP A 288 3.09 -8.33 -21.83
N THR A 289 4.33 -7.93 -21.51
CA THR A 289 5.36 -8.91 -21.15
C THR A 289 4.81 -9.80 -20.05
N ALA A 290 4.82 -11.11 -20.29
CA ALA A 290 4.24 -12.09 -19.38
C ALA A 290 4.88 -11.98 -18.00
N LEU A 291 4.06 -11.97 -16.94
CA LEU A 291 4.58 -12.11 -15.58
C LEU A 291 5.15 -13.52 -15.44
N GLY A 292 6.44 -13.66 -15.15
CA GLY A 292 7.15 -14.93 -15.18
C GLY A 292 8.51 -14.83 -14.49
N GLU A 293 9.28 -15.90 -14.52
CA GLU A 293 10.69 -15.83 -14.11
C GLU A 293 11.48 -15.22 -15.27
N GLU A 294 12.04 -14.04 -15.06
CA GLU A 294 13.23 -13.57 -15.79
C GLU A 294 14.47 -14.35 -15.31
#